data_AF-V9LHL2-F1
#
_entry.id   AF-V9LHL2-F1
#
_cell.length_a   1.000
_cell.length_b   1.000
_cell.length_c   1.000
_cell.angle_alpha   90.00
_cell.angle_beta   90.00
_cell.angle_gamma   90.00
#
_symmetry.space_group_name_H-M   'P 1'
#
loop_
_entity.id
_entity.type
_entity.pdbx_description
1 polymer ?
#
loop_
_entity_poly.entity_id
_entity_poly.type
_entity_poly.pdbx_seq_one_letter_code
_entity_poly.pdbx_strand_id
1 'polypeptide(L)'
;LFRSGILPSVYLEEVSLAVSKIPPADYFVLERPSISIQNTNLFPVTLHLRTIESMLHGLLGGQFVQDRHHRVLSVVRSAVGKHFGLMVGESRTSGRDLVQRLMSDSVTKDHPRVAFPRDMLARYRKLIHTVGPHRAEEMCDALLQAVAFYEFVFSEL
;
A
#
# COMPACT_ATOMS: atom_id res chain seq x y z
N LEU A 1 -5.54 -5.33 -15.91
CA LEU A 1 -4.30 -6.14 -15.97
C LEU A 1 -4.53 -7.64 -15.89
N PHE A 2 -5.19 -8.20 -14.85
CA PHE A 2 -5.34 -9.67 -14.72
C PHE A 2 -6.23 -10.37 -15.77
N ARG A 3 -6.98 -9.62 -16.59
CA ARG A 3 -7.98 -10.16 -17.54
C ARG A 3 -7.49 -10.27 -18.99
N SER A 4 -6.32 -9.74 -19.32
CA SER A 4 -5.88 -9.52 -20.70
C SER A 4 -4.45 -10.01 -20.93
N GLY A 5 -4.21 -11.30 -20.66
CA GLY A 5 -2.89 -11.92 -20.87
C GLY A 5 -1.76 -11.28 -20.05
N ILE A 6 -0.58 -11.88 -20.09
CA ILE A 6 0.61 -11.35 -19.42
C ILE A 6 1.53 -10.76 -20.51
N LEU A 7 1.06 -9.69 -21.16
CA LEU A 7 1.88 -9.00 -22.15
C LEU A 7 2.67 -7.87 -21.46
N PRO A 8 4.02 -7.91 -21.42
CA PRO A 8 4.82 -6.92 -20.68
C PRO A 8 4.59 -5.47 -21.12
N SER A 9 4.32 -5.22 -22.40
CA SER A 9 4.05 -3.87 -22.91
C SER A 9 2.79 -3.26 -22.31
N VAL A 10 1.72 -4.05 -22.14
CA VAL A 10 0.47 -3.60 -21.53
C VAL A 10 0.68 -3.28 -20.05
N TYR A 11 1.46 -4.08 -19.34
CA TYR A 11 1.82 -3.77 -17.96
C TYR A 11 2.62 -2.47 -17.86
N LEU A 12 3.61 -2.28 -18.73
CA LEU A 12 4.43 -1.08 -18.74
C LEU A 12 3.58 0.18 -18.97
N GLU A 13 2.67 0.15 -19.94
CA GLU A 13 1.78 1.28 -20.24
C GLU A 13 0.88 1.64 -19.04
N GLU A 14 0.19 0.64 -18.48
CA GLU A 14 -0.72 0.83 -17.35
C GLU A 14 0.01 1.28 -16.07
N VAL A 15 1.15 0.66 -15.76
CA VAL A 15 1.96 1.03 -14.58
C VAL A 15 2.56 2.41 -14.76
N SER A 16 3.03 2.76 -15.96
CA SER A 16 3.54 4.11 -16.23
C SER A 16 2.46 5.18 -16.06
N LEU A 17 1.23 4.92 -16.53
CA LEU A 17 0.09 5.81 -16.34
C LEU A 17 -0.32 5.95 -14.87
N ALA A 18 -0.15 4.90 -14.06
CA ALA A 18 -0.37 4.97 -12.62
C ALA A 18 0.73 5.80 -11.94
N VAL A 19 2.00 5.52 -12.24
CA VAL A 19 3.17 6.22 -11.69
C VAL A 19 3.14 7.71 -12.01
N SER A 20 2.68 8.11 -13.20
CA SER A 20 2.59 9.53 -13.59
C SER A 20 1.63 10.36 -12.74
N LYS A 21 0.77 9.72 -11.94
CA LYS A 21 -0.19 10.37 -11.03
C LYS A 21 0.29 10.40 -9.57
N ILE A 22 1.41 9.73 -9.28
CA ILE A 22 1.98 9.66 -7.94
C ILE A 22 2.86 10.91 -7.74
N PRO A 23 2.66 11.70 -6.67
CA PRO A 23 3.52 12.83 -6.39
C PRO A 23 4.95 12.38 -6.04
N PRO A 24 5.97 13.25 -6.21
CA PRO A 24 7.32 12.95 -5.77
C PRO A 24 7.36 12.70 -4.25
N ALA A 25 8.15 11.72 -3.84
CA ALA A 25 8.38 11.35 -2.44
C ALA A 25 9.82 10.86 -2.26
N ASP A 26 10.34 10.93 -1.02
CA ASP A 26 11.66 10.40 -0.70
C ASP A 26 11.71 8.87 -0.81
N TYR A 27 10.62 8.22 -0.35
CA TYR A 27 10.44 6.78 -0.41
C TYR A 27 9.04 6.40 -0.91
N PHE A 28 8.97 5.31 -1.66
CA PHE A 28 7.75 4.64 -2.09
C PHE A 28 7.68 3.27 -1.43
N VAL A 29 6.63 3.03 -0.64
CA VAL A 29 6.49 1.80 0.14
C VAL A 29 5.48 0.88 -0.53
N LEU A 30 5.96 -0.27 -0.99
CA LEU A 30 5.17 -1.34 -1.58
C LEU A 30 4.82 -2.40 -0.54
N GLU A 31 3.68 -3.04 -0.73
CA GLU A 31 3.34 -4.22 0.05
C GLU A 31 4.12 -5.43 -0.48
N ARG A 32 4.75 -6.18 0.42
CA ARG A 32 5.27 -7.53 0.15
C ARG A 32 4.22 -8.56 0.59
N PRO A 33 3.51 -9.20 -0.35
CA PRO A 33 2.49 -10.18 -0.02
C PRO A 33 3.11 -11.47 0.55
N SER A 34 2.42 -12.10 1.49
CA SER A 34 2.83 -13.38 2.11
C SER A 34 2.33 -14.59 1.32
N ILE A 35 2.47 -14.58 -0.02
CA ILE A 35 2.06 -15.70 -0.86
C ILE A 35 3.22 -16.71 -0.93
N SER A 36 2.95 -17.97 -0.56
CA SER A 36 3.94 -19.03 -0.66
C SER A 36 4.22 -19.38 -2.12
N ILE A 37 5.50 -19.38 -2.50
CA ILE A 37 5.97 -19.80 -3.84
C ILE A 37 5.70 -21.29 -4.08
N GLN A 38 5.51 -22.08 -3.01
CA GLN A 38 5.19 -23.50 -3.09
C GLN A 38 3.72 -23.75 -3.49
N ASN A 39 2.83 -22.75 -3.37
CA ASN A 39 1.44 -22.87 -3.78
C ASN A 39 1.30 -22.54 -5.27
N THR A 40 1.47 -23.55 -6.11
CA THR A 40 1.40 -23.42 -7.58
C THR A 40 0.03 -22.94 -8.09
N ASN A 41 -1.05 -23.16 -7.33
CA ASN A 41 -2.39 -22.66 -7.69
C ASN A 41 -2.47 -21.13 -7.69
N LEU A 42 -1.59 -20.46 -6.93
CA LEU A 42 -1.49 -19.00 -6.87
C LEU A 42 -0.41 -18.44 -7.79
N PHE A 43 0.19 -19.26 -8.67
CA PHE A 43 1.25 -18.81 -9.56
C PHE A 43 0.85 -17.63 -10.45
N PRO A 44 -0.33 -17.61 -11.13
CA PRO A 44 -0.71 -16.46 -11.96
C PRO A 44 -0.82 -15.16 -11.16
N VAL A 45 -1.33 -15.24 -9.93
CA VAL A 45 -1.41 -14.10 -8.99
C VAL A 45 -0.02 -13.64 -8.58
N THR A 46 0.85 -14.59 -8.23
CA THR A 46 2.23 -14.31 -7.85
C THR A 46 2.99 -13.64 -8.98
N LEU A 47 2.88 -14.16 -10.21
CA LEU A 47 3.53 -13.60 -11.39
C LEU A 47 3.04 -12.18 -11.68
N HIS A 48 1.73 -11.94 -11.60
CA HIS A 48 1.15 -10.60 -11.75
C HIS A 48 1.72 -9.60 -10.73
N LEU A 49 1.72 -9.96 -9.44
CA LEU A 49 2.20 -9.09 -8.37
C LEU A 49 3.70 -8.81 -8.50
N ARG A 50 4.51 -9.84 -8.80
CA ARG A 50 5.97 -9.69 -9.01
C ARG A 50 6.30 -8.85 -10.25
N THR A 51 5.48 -8.95 -11.30
CA THR A 51 5.64 -8.12 -12.50
C THR A 51 5.38 -6.65 -12.17
N ILE A 52 4.28 -6.34 -11.48
CA ILE A 52 3.97 -4.97 -11.05
C ILE A 52 5.05 -4.44 -10.10
N GLU A 53 5.43 -5.20 -9.08
CA GLU A 53 6.47 -4.83 -8.13
C GLU A 53 7.77 -4.47 -8.85
N SER A 54 8.23 -5.31 -9.77
CA SER A 54 9.46 -5.08 -10.54
C SER A 54 9.39 -3.80 -11.38
N MET A 55 8.23 -3.54 -12.02
CA MET A 55 8.04 -2.32 -12.81
C MET A 55 7.99 -1.07 -11.93
N LEU A 56 7.34 -1.13 -10.77
CA LEU A 56 7.33 -0.03 -9.81
C LEU A 56 8.73 0.27 -9.28
N HIS A 57 9.53 -0.77 -8.97
CA HIS A 57 10.94 -0.60 -8.60
C HIS A 57 11.74 0.12 -9.70
N GLY A 58 11.54 -0.25 -10.97
CA GLY A 58 12.22 0.39 -12.10
C GLY A 58 11.77 1.85 -12.35
N LEU A 59 10.46 2.09 -12.35
CA LEU A 59 9.89 3.39 -12.74
C LEU A 59 9.97 4.44 -11.61
N LEU A 60 9.77 4.04 -10.36
CA LEU A 60 9.86 4.94 -9.20
C LEU A 60 11.31 5.06 -8.68
N GLY A 61 12.16 4.07 -8.95
CA GLY A 61 13.57 4.05 -8.55
C GLY A 61 14.50 4.84 -9.48
N GLY A 62 13.99 5.67 -10.38
CA GLY A 62 14.69 6.17 -11.57
C GLY A 62 16.07 6.81 -11.38
N GLN A 63 16.42 7.29 -10.18
CA GLN A 63 17.74 7.87 -9.90
C GLN A 63 18.79 6.86 -9.36
N PHE A 64 18.41 5.60 -9.13
CA PHE A 64 19.30 4.60 -8.51
C PHE A 64 20.64 4.42 -9.26
N VAL A 65 20.62 4.48 -10.59
CA VAL A 65 21.85 4.35 -11.41
C VAL A 65 22.83 5.51 -11.16
N GLN A 66 22.33 6.67 -10.76
CA GLN A 66 23.12 7.88 -10.52
C GLN A 66 23.52 8.02 -9.05
N ASP A 67 22.60 7.77 -8.12
CA ASP A 67 22.75 8.08 -6.70
C ASP A 67 22.94 6.84 -5.80
N ARG A 68 22.69 5.63 -6.32
CA ARG A 68 22.69 4.34 -5.59
C ARG A 68 21.73 4.31 -4.38
N HIS A 69 20.73 5.19 -4.33
CA HIS A 69 19.75 5.22 -3.27
C HIS A 69 18.49 4.44 -3.64
N HIS A 70 18.19 3.40 -2.87
CA HIS A 70 16.94 2.65 -3.01
C HIS A 70 15.77 3.45 -2.43
N ARG A 71 14.92 3.99 -3.31
CA ARG A 71 13.72 4.75 -2.92
C ARG A 71 12.47 3.90 -2.81
N VAL A 72 12.45 2.71 -3.42
CA VAL A 72 11.31 1.80 -3.37
C VAL A 72 11.60 0.71 -2.35
N LEU A 73 10.77 0.62 -1.31
CA LEU A 73 10.91 -0.30 -0.18
C LEU A 73 9.71 -1.25 -0.13
N SER A 74 9.89 -2.46 0.36
CA SER A 74 8.80 -3.43 0.50
C SER A 74 8.57 -3.80 1.97
N VAL A 75 7.34 -3.63 2.47
CA VAL A 75 6.96 -3.95 3.84
C VAL A 75 6.10 -5.22 3.86
N VAL A 76 6.40 -6.14 4.77
CA VAL A 76 5.68 -7.43 4.86
C VAL A 76 4.24 -7.21 5.35
N ARG A 77 3.24 -7.65 4.57
CA ARG A 77 1.82 -7.48 4.87
C ARG A 77 1.42 -7.97 6.27
N SER A 78 1.99 -9.11 6.71
CA SER A 78 1.70 -9.68 8.03
C SER A 78 2.34 -8.90 9.17
N ALA A 79 3.47 -8.22 8.95
CA ALA A 79 4.06 -7.34 9.96
C ALA A 79 3.15 -6.14 10.24
N VAL A 80 2.60 -5.52 9.19
CA VAL A 80 1.59 -4.46 9.30
C VAL A 80 0.34 -4.99 10.03
N GLY A 81 -0.12 -6.19 9.66
CA GLY A 81 -1.27 -6.82 10.32
C GLY A 81 -1.05 -7.04 11.82
N LYS A 82 0.12 -7.58 12.22
CA LYS A 82 0.48 -7.78 13.63
C LYS A 82 0.53 -6.47 14.39
N HIS A 83 1.17 -5.47 13.80
CA HIS A 83 1.33 -4.14 14.39
C HIS A 83 0.00 -3.47 14.76
N PHE A 84 -1.03 -3.63 13.94
CA PHE A 84 -2.36 -3.08 14.20
C PHE A 84 -3.32 -4.04 14.90
N GLY A 85 -2.88 -5.23 15.31
CA GLY A 85 -3.75 -6.24 15.92
C GLY A 85 -4.82 -6.78 14.95
N LEU A 86 -4.53 -6.81 13.65
CA LEU A 86 -5.44 -7.27 12.59
C LEU A 86 -5.21 -8.75 12.21
N MET A 87 -4.45 -9.51 12.99
CA MET A 87 -4.19 -10.93 12.70
C MET A 87 -5.16 -11.83 13.47
N VAL A 88 -5.74 -12.81 12.76
CA VAL A 88 -6.48 -13.95 13.34
C VAL A 88 -5.81 -15.22 12.84
N GLY A 89 -5.02 -15.85 13.71
CA GLY A 89 -4.06 -16.88 13.30
C GLY A 89 -3.07 -16.31 12.26
N GLU A 90 -2.96 -16.97 11.12
CA GLU A 90 -2.08 -16.55 10.02
C GLU A 90 -2.78 -15.61 9.00
N SER A 91 -4.07 -15.32 9.19
CA SER A 91 -4.85 -14.48 8.27
C SER A 91 -4.99 -13.06 8.80
N ARG A 92 -4.85 -12.07 7.91
CA ARG A 92 -5.11 -10.66 8.21
C ARG A 92 -6.58 -10.32 7.96
N THR A 93 -7.22 -9.66 8.91
CA THR A 93 -8.58 -9.13 8.82
C THR A 93 -8.60 -7.71 8.21
N SER A 94 -9.79 -7.22 7.88
CA SER A 94 -10.00 -5.88 7.32
C SER A 94 -9.52 -4.78 8.26
N GLY A 95 -8.83 -3.79 7.69
CA GLY A 95 -8.39 -2.59 8.41
C GLY A 95 -9.40 -1.45 8.40
N ARG A 96 -10.59 -1.61 7.79
CA ARG A 96 -11.52 -0.50 7.54
C ARG A 96 -12.02 0.19 8.80
N ASP A 97 -12.40 -0.57 9.81
CA ASP A 97 -12.89 -0.02 11.09
C ASP A 97 -11.77 0.73 11.83
N LEU A 98 -10.53 0.27 11.69
CA LEU A 98 -9.37 0.99 12.22
C LEU A 98 -9.17 2.31 11.48
N VAL A 99 -9.23 2.33 10.15
CA VAL A 99 -9.11 3.58 9.38
C VAL A 99 -10.23 4.57 9.70
N GLN A 100 -11.47 4.10 9.88
CA GLN A 100 -12.56 4.96 10.33
C GLN A 100 -12.29 5.57 11.72
N ARG A 101 -11.74 4.79 12.65
CA ARG A 101 -11.31 5.30 13.96
C ARG A 101 -10.18 6.31 13.83
N LEU A 102 -9.16 6.05 13.02
CA LEU A 102 -8.06 7.00 12.76
C LEU A 102 -8.58 8.34 12.20
N MET A 103 -9.55 8.28 11.29
CA MET A 103 -10.21 9.48 10.75
C MET A 103 -10.99 10.25 11.82
N SER A 104 -11.68 9.58 12.73
CA SER A 104 -12.38 10.22 13.84
C SER A 104 -11.41 10.82 14.87
N ASP A 105 -10.41 10.05 15.26
CA ASP A 105 -9.35 10.43 16.21
C ASP A 105 -8.60 11.68 15.75
N SER A 106 -8.39 11.84 14.44
CA SER A 106 -7.73 13.03 13.86
C SER A 106 -8.42 14.37 14.17
N VAL A 107 -9.68 14.33 14.60
CA VAL A 107 -10.47 15.51 14.97
C VAL A 107 -10.66 15.60 16.48
N THR A 108 -10.72 14.46 17.17
CA THR A 108 -11.11 14.39 18.59
C THR A 108 -9.94 14.27 19.56
N LYS A 109 -8.76 13.85 19.12
CA LYS A 109 -7.57 13.68 19.96
C LYS A 109 -6.58 14.81 19.74
N ASP A 110 -5.91 15.24 20.81
CA ASP A 110 -4.85 16.24 20.75
C ASP A 110 -3.62 15.73 19.97
N HIS A 111 -3.30 14.43 20.10
CA HIS A 111 -2.16 13.78 19.44
C HIS A 111 -2.64 12.55 18.65
N PRO A 112 -3.25 12.71 17.47
CA PRO A 112 -3.70 11.60 16.67
C PRO A 112 -2.53 10.89 15.98
N ARG A 113 -2.63 9.57 15.79
CA ARG A 113 -1.63 8.77 15.04
C ARG A 113 -1.48 9.20 13.59
N VAL A 114 -2.53 9.78 13.01
CA VAL A 114 -2.54 10.35 11.67
C VAL A 114 -3.41 11.60 11.67
N ALA A 115 -2.90 12.69 11.10
CA ALA A 115 -3.65 13.91 10.90
C ALA A 115 -4.22 13.95 9.47
N PHE A 116 -5.49 14.30 9.34
CA PHE A 116 -6.12 14.53 8.04
C PHE A 116 -6.44 16.02 7.87
N PRO A 117 -6.13 16.63 6.72
CA PRO A 117 -6.62 17.98 6.42
C PRO A 117 -8.15 18.05 6.54
N ARG A 118 -8.66 19.04 7.28
CA ARG A 118 -10.08 19.12 7.64
C ARG A 118 -11.00 19.20 6.42
N ASP A 119 -10.56 19.92 5.40
CA ASP A 119 -11.23 20.08 4.10
C ASP A 119 -11.29 18.77 3.30
N MET A 120 -10.34 17.85 3.54
CA MET A 120 -10.24 16.59 2.82
C MET A 120 -10.91 15.41 3.54
N LEU A 121 -11.10 15.50 4.86
CA LEU A 121 -11.62 14.39 5.66
C LEU A 121 -13.02 13.90 5.21
N ALA A 122 -13.95 14.84 4.99
CA ALA A 122 -15.28 14.51 4.50
C ALA A 122 -15.23 13.85 3.11
N ARG A 123 -14.34 14.33 2.25
CA ARG A 123 -14.12 13.79 0.91
C ARG A 123 -13.53 12.38 0.95
N TYR A 124 -12.56 12.11 1.82
CA TYR A 124 -11.95 10.78 1.96
C TYR A 124 -12.94 9.76 2.52
N ARG A 125 -13.74 10.12 3.54
CA ARG A 125 -14.81 9.25 4.04
C ARG A 125 -15.80 8.90 2.92
N LYS A 126 -16.31 9.91 2.21
CA LYS A 126 -17.23 9.69 1.09
C LYS A 126 -16.60 8.79 0.02
N LEU A 127 -15.33 9.00 -0.31
CA LEU A 127 -14.63 8.19 -1.31
C LEU A 127 -14.56 6.72 -0.89
N ILE A 128 -14.12 6.41 0.34
CA ILE A 128 -14.04 5.04 0.87
C ILE A 128 -15.42 4.34 0.88
N HIS A 129 -16.49 5.08 1.13
CA HIS A 129 -17.86 4.54 1.08
C HIS A 129 -18.39 4.34 -0.34
N THR A 130 -17.93 5.14 -1.31
CA THR A 130 -18.45 5.13 -2.69
C THR A 130 -17.69 4.15 -3.59
N VAL A 131 -16.41 3.91 -3.34
CA VAL A 131 -15.64 2.93 -4.11
C VAL A 131 -16.08 1.50 -3.75
N GLY A 132 -15.93 0.57 -4.69
CA GLY A 132 -16.23 -0.85 -4.45
C GLY A 132 -15.40 -1.43 -3.29
N PRO A 133 -15.89 -2.49 -2.62
CA PRO A 133 -15.31 -3.00 -1.37
C PRO A 133 -13.83 -3.37 -1.48
N HIS A 134 -13.40 -3.98 -2.60
CA HIS A 134 -11.98 -4.31 -2.82
C HIS A 134 -11.09 -3.08 -2.90
N ARG A 135 -11.52 -2.03 -3.62
CA ARG A 135 -10.76 -0.77 -3.71
C ARG A 135 -10.73 -0.04 -2.37
N ALA A 136 -11.81 -0.11 -1.60
CA ALA A 136 -11.85 0.46 -0.25
C ALA A 136 -10.82 -0.24 0.66
N GLU A 137 -10.69 -1.57 0.59
CA GLU A 137 -9.66 -2.31 1.33
C GLU A 137 -8.25 -1.90 0.89
N GLU A 138 -7.95 -1.84 -0.41
CA GLU A 138 -6.64 -1.41 -0.92
C GLU A 138 -6.26 0.00 -0.44
N MET A 139 -7.21 0.93 -0.44
CA MET A 139 -6.99 2.30 0.09
C MET A 139 -6.71 2.31 1.58
N CYS A 140 -7.46 1.52 2.36
CA CYS A 140 -7.26 1.41 3.81
C CYS A 140 -5.91 0.75 4.12
N ASP A 141 -5.57 -0.32 3.41
CA ASP A 141 -4.29 -1.04 3.58
C ASP A 141 -3.10 -0.15 3.21
N ALA A 142 -3.20 0.65 2.15
CA ALA A 142 -2.16 1.61 1.77
C ALA A 142 -1.93 2.67 2.87
N LEU A 143 -3.00 3.21 3.46
CA LEU A 143 -2.89 4.16 4.58
C LEU A 143 -2.26 3.50 5.81
N LEU A 144 -2.73 2.31 6.19
CA LEU A 144 -2.18 1.57 7.34
C LEU A 144 -0.71 1.22 7.12
N GLN A 145 -0.32 0.83 5.92
CA GLN A 145 1.07 0.59 5.58
C GLN A 145 1.93 1.85 5.74
N ALA A 146 1.45 3.01 5.31
CA ALA A 146 2.15 4.27 5.49
C ALA A 146 2.32 4.61 6.99
N VAL A 147 1.25 4.48 7.79
CA VAL A 147 1.32 4.71 9.24
C VAL A 147 2.30 3.74 9.91
N ALA A 148 2.22 2.44 9.58
CA ALA A 148 3.14 1.44 10.12
C ALA A 148 4.58 1.69 9.69
N PHE A 149 4.84 2.18 8.47
CA PHE A 149 6.19 2.50 8.03
C PHE A 149 6.81 3.59 8.90
N TYR A 150 6.09 4.69 9.15
CA TYR A 150 6.58 5.74 10.06
C TYR A 150 6.77 5.21 11.47
N GLU A 151 5.83 4.44 11.98
CA GLU A 151 5.96 3.89 13.32
C GLU A 151 7.14 2.92 13.40
N PHE A 152 7.35 2.00 12.46
CA PHE A 152 8.51 1.09 12.46
C PHE A 152 9.88 1.79 12.39
N VAL A 153 9.98 2.87 11.62
CA VAL A 153 11.25 3.59 11.42
C VAL A 153 11.55 4.52 12.60
N PHE A 154 10.52 5.11 13.21
CA PHE A 154 10.68 6.19 14.19
C PHE A 154 10.22 5.83 15.61
N SER A 155 9.72 4.62 15.88
CA SER A 155 9.30 4.20 17.23
C SER A 155 10.45 3.99 18.23
N GLU A 156 11.70 4.26 17.85
CA GLU A 156 12.88 4.26 18.75
C GLU A 156 13.36 5.68 19.14
N LEU A 157 12.55 6.73 18.87
CA LEU A 157 12.77 8.12 19.34
C LEU A 157 11.69 8.53 20.35
#